data_AF-A0A8T5UT63-F1
#
_entry.id   AF-A0A8T5UT63-F1
#
_cell.length_a   1.000
_cell.length_b   1.000
_cell.length_c   1.000
_cell.angle_alpha   90.00
_cell.angle_beta   90.00
_cell.angle_gamma   90.00
#
_symmetry.space_group_name_H-M   'P 1'
#
loop_
_entity.id
_entity.type
_entity.pdbx_description
1 polymer ?
#
loop_
_entity_poly.entity_id
_entity_poly.type
_entity_poly.pdbx_seq_one_letter_code
_entity_poly.pdbx_strand_id
1 'polypeptide(L)' 'MQTLTYIIVTIHGEYYCGKTNNLKRRIEEHKNEREPHWFGFKNRKDFRIPETPKTFREIESLARQTFNKLGWAWIEN' A
#
# COMPACT_ATOMS: atom_id res chain seq x y z
N MET A 1 -5.63 -7.56 -21.53
CA MET A 1 -5.44 -6.43 -20.59
C MET A 1 -4.43 -6.84 -19.54
N GLN A 2 -3.38 -6.04 -19.34
CA GLN A 2 -2.36 -6.30 -18.31
C GLN A 2 -2.91 -5.93 -16.93
N THR A 3 -2.74 -6.80 -15.94
CA THR A 3 -3.10 -6.52 -14.55
C THR A 3 -1.85 -6.10 -13.79
N LEU A 4 -1.94 -4.99 -13.06
CA LEU A 4 -0.89 -4.43 -12.21
C LEU A 4 -1.21 -4.73 -10.75
N THR A 5 -0.19 -5.15 -9.99
CA THR A 5 -0.25 -5.21 -8.53
C THR A 5 0.40 -3.95 -7.97
N TYR A 6 -0.23 -3.30 -7.00
CA TYR A 6 0.26 -2.06 -6.42
C TYR A 6 0.11 -2.06 -4.90
N ILE A 7 0.94 -1.26 -4.23
CA ILE A 7 0.88 -1.07 -2.79
C ILE A 7 0.77 0.42 -2.47
N ILE A 8 -0.10 0.73 -1.52
CA ILE A 8 -0.27 2.06 -0.93
C ILE A 8 0.36 2.03 0.45
N VAL A 9 1.12 3.08 0.76
CA VAL A 9 1.70 3.30 2.09
C VAL A 9 1.16 4.62 2.64
N THR A 10 0.52 4.57 3.80
CA THR A 10 0.07 5.78 4.50
C THR A 10 1.25 6.43 5.24
N ILE A 11 1.13 7.72 5.57
CA ILE A 11 2.13 8.40 6.43
C ILE A 11 2.30 7.76 7.81
N HIS A 12 1.33 6.95 8.25
CA HIS A 12 1.35 6.23 9.52
C HIS A 12 1.96 4.82 9.42
N GLY A 13 2.50 4.46 8.26
CA GLY A 13 3.17 3.17 8.05
C GLY A 13 2.21 2.00 7.86
N GLU A 14 0.96 2.27 7.47
CA GLU A 14 0.02 1.20 7.09
C GLU A 14 0.17 0.84 5.61
N TYR A 15 -0.02 -0.43 5.30
CA TYR A 15 0.15 -0.98 3.96
C TYR A 15 -1.16 -1.55 3.42
N TYR A 16 -1.50 -1.20 2.18
CA TYR A 16 -2.60 -1.83 1.43
C TYR A 16 -2.08 -2.38 0.11
N CYS A 17 -2.41 -3.62 -0.20
CA CYS A 17 -2.08 -4.25 -1.49
C CYS A 17 -3.35 -4.41 -2.33
N GLY A 18 -3.27 -4.06 -3.62
CA GLY A 18 -4.37 -4.19 -4.56
C GLY A 18 -3.91 -4.62 -5.95
N LYS A 19 -4.89 -5.04 -6.77
CA LYS A 19 -4.69 -5.36 -8.19
C LYS A 19 -5.63 -4.49 -9.03
N THR A 20 -5.15 -4.01 -10.17
CA THR A 20 -5.94 -3.18 -11.11
C THR A 20 -5.39 -3.27 -12.53
N ASN A 21 -6.24 -3.10 -13.54
CA ASN A 21 -5.81 -2.89 -14.92
C ASN A 21 -5.64 -1.40 -15.28
N ASN A 22 -6.02 -0.50 -14.38
CA ASN A 22 -5.91 0.94 -14.53
C ASN A 22 -5.52 1.58 -13.19
N LEU A 23 -4.21 1.81 -13.02
CA LEU A 23 -3.65 2.35 -11.79
C LEU A 23 -4.17 3.76 -11.52
N LYS A 24 -4.15 4.66 -12.52
CA LYS A 24 -4.59 6.05 -12.37
C LYS A 24 -6.03 6.15 -11.85
N ARG A 25 -6.96 5.38 -12.44
CA ARG A 25 -8.36 5.36 -11.97
C ARG A 25 -8.47 4.88 -10.53
N ARG A 26 -7.77 3.78 -10.20
CA ARG A 26 -7.84 3.16 -8.88
C ARG A 26 -7.28 4.05 -7.76
N ILE A 27 -6.30 4.89 -8.08
CA ILE A 27 -5.75 5.88 -7.15
C ILE A 27 -6.79 6.96 -6.82
N GLU A 28 -7.49 7.46 -7.83
CA GLU A 28 -8.53 8.47 -7.63
C GLU A 28 -9.72 7.88 -6.85
N GLU A 29 -10.10 6.63 -7.10
CA GLU A 29 -11.10 5.92 -6.28
C GLU A 29 -10.68 5.92 -4.79
N HIS A 30 -9.42 5.58 -4.49
CA HIS A 30 -8.89 5.56 -3.13
C HIS A 30 -8.89 6.93 -2.44
N LYS A 31 -8.60 8.02 -3.16
CA LYS A 31 -8.65 9.39 -2.60
C LYS A 31 -10.07 9.85 -2.28
N ASN A 32 -11.03 9.43 -3.11
CA ASN A 32 -12.41 9.87 -3.06
C ASN A 32 -13.33 8.95 -2.26
N GLU A 33 -12.84 7.80 -1.81
CA GLU A 33 -13.64 6.90 -0.99
C GLU A 33 -14.06 7.56 0.32
N ARG A 34 -15.36 7.46 0.62
CA ARG A 34 -15.97 8.06 1.81
C ARG A 34 -15.64 7.28 3.08
N GLU A 35 -15.62 5.96 3.00
CA GLU A 35 -15.36 5.07 4.14
C GLU A 35 -14.31 3.99 3.81
N PRO A 36 -13.02 4.36 3.75
CA PRO A 36 -11.98 3.36 3.59
C PRO A 36 -11.90 2.44 4.79
N HIS A 37 -12.16 1.15 4.57
CA HIS A 37 -12.12 0.08 5.57
C HIS A 37 -10.76 -0.63 5.65
N TRP A 38 -9.81 -0.23 4.81
CA TRP A 38 -8.53 -0.92 4.66
C TRP A 38 -7.41 -0.41 5.57
N PHE A 39 -7.63 0.69 6.28
CA PHE A 39 -6.65 1.36 7.16
C PHE A 39 -7.30 1.75 8.49
N GLY A 40 -6.58 1.55 9.60
CA GLY A 40 -7.01 1.85 10.96
C GLY A 40 -6.91 3.33 11.33
N PHE A 41 -6.02 4.12 10.71
CA PHE A 41 -5.89 5.55 11.03
C PHE A 41 -6.91 6.43 10.26
N LYS A 42 -7.36 7.52 10.90
CA LYS A 42 -8.36 8.46 10.33
C LYS A 42 -7.78 9.39 9.25
N ASN A 43 -6.49 9.75 9.33
CA ASN A 43 -5.79 10.64 8.37
C ASN A 43 -5.12 9.88 7.20
N ARG A 44 -5.78 8.83 6.75
CA ARG A 44 -5.33 7.86 5.73
C ARG A 44 -5.32 8.35 4.29
N LYS A 45 -5.83 9.55 3.99
CA LYS A 45 -5.83 10.15 2.64
C LYS A 45 -4.47 10.71 2.23
N ASP A 46 -3.60 10.94 3.21
CA ASP A 46 -2.21 11.26 2.96
C ASP A 46 -1.44 9.94 2.76
N PHE A 47 -1.50 9.44 1.53
CA PHE A 47 -0.77 8.26 1.11
C PHE A 47 0.07 8.58 -0.12
N ARG A 48 1.24 7.97 -0.18
CA ARG A 48 2.16 8.15 -1.29
C ARG A 48 2.17 6.90 -2.16
N ILE A 49 2.20 7.13 -3.46
CA ILE A 49 2.48 6.08 -4.42
C ILE A 49 3.92 6.31 -4.84
N PRO A 50 4.78 5.29 -4.72
CA PRO A 50 6.15 5.41 -5.18
C PRO A 50 6.20 5.89 -6.64
N GLU A 51 7.02 6.90 -6.92
CA GLU A 51 7.20 7.46 -8.28
C GLU A 51 7.69 6.42 -9.28
N THR A 52 8.43 5.42 -8.78
CA THR A 52 8.79 4.21 -9.50
C THR A 52 7.88 3.06 -9.08
N PRO A 53 7.25 2.32 -10.01
CA PRO A 53 6.54 1.09 -9.67
C PRO A 53 7.54 0.15 -9.01
N LYS A 54 7.41 -0.01 -7.69
CA LYS A 54 8.25 -0.92 -6.95
C LYS A 54 7.89 -2.34 -7.33
N THR A 55 8.89 -3.15 -7.62
CA THR A 55 8.71 -4.58 -7.77
C THR A 55 8.15 -5.15 -6.46
N PHE A 56 7.41 -6.27 -6.54
CA PHE A 56 6.90 -6.96 -5.35
C PHE A 56 8.01 -7.17 -4.31
N ARG A 57 9.23 -7.50 -4.76
CA ARG A 57 10.42 -7.73 -3.94
C ARG A 57 10.86 -6.49 -3.16
N GLU A 58 10.83 -5.31 -3.79
CA GLU A 58 11.19 -4.05 -3.12
C GLU A 58 10.13 -3.65 -2.10
N ILE A 59 8.85 -3.92 -2.40
CA ILE A 59 7.78 -3.62 -1.45
C ILE A 59 7.84 -4.56 -0.25
N GLU A 60 8.05 -5.85 -0.50
CA GLU A 60 8.24 -6.86 0.53
C GLU A 60 9.43 -6.52 1.43
N SER A 61 10.56 -6.11 0.85
CA SER A 61 11.74 -5.67 1.61
C SER A 61 11.42 -4.48 2.52
N LEU A 62 10.71 -3.47 2.02
CA LEU A 62 10.31 -2.31 2.81
C LEU A 62 9.32 -2.66 3.90
N ALA A 63 8.35 -3.52 3.62
CA ALA A 63 7.42 -4.01 4.61
C ALA A 63 8.19 -4.73 5.73
N ARG A 64 9.02 -5.73 5.41
CA ARG A 64 9.84 -6.45 6.39
C ARG A 64 10.68 -5.54 7.27
N GLN A 65 11.32 -4.52 6.68
CA GLN A 65 12.09 -3.53 7.46
C GLN A 65 11.20 -2.78 8.46
N THR A 66 9.99 -2.38 8.07
CA THR A 66 9.04 -1.71 8.96
C THR A 66 8.52 -2.64 10.05
N PHE A 67 8.11 -3.86 9.72
CA PHE A 67 7.67 -4.86 10.71
C PHE A 67 8.76 -5.09 11.77
N ASN A 68 10.01 -5.29 11.35
CA ASN A 68 11.15 -5.45 12.26
C ASN A 68 11.37 -4.23 13.15
N LYS A 69 11.27 -3.00 12.61
CA LYS A 69 11.39 -1.76 13.40
C LYS A 69 10.30 -1.61 14.46
N LEU A 70 9.11 -2.15 14.20
CA LEU A 70 7.99 -2.14 15.14
C LEU A 70 8.06 -3.30 16.16
N GLY A 71 9.08 -4.15 16.09
CA GLY A 71 9.20 -5.35 16.93
C GLY A 71 8.22 -6.47 16.54
N TRP A 72 7.65 -6.41 15.33
CA TRP A 72 6.72 -7.40 14.83
C TRP A 72 7.45 -8.45 13.98
N ALA A 73 7.12 -9.71 14.17
CA ALA A 73 7.67 -10.80 13.38
C ALA A 73 6.91 -10.96 12.05
N TRP A 74 7.67 -11.08 10.96
CA TRP A 74 7.12 -11.46 9.67
C TRP A 74 6.96 -12.99 9.62
N ILE A 75 5.73 -13.47 9.39
CA ILE A 75 5.44 -14.90 9.27
C ILE A 75 5.29 -15.24 7.79
N GLU A 76 6.14 -16.14 7.30
CA GLU A 76 6.03 -16.74 5.97
C GLU A 76 5.16 -18.01 6.05
N ASN A 77 4.26 -18.19 5.08
CA ASN A 77 3.55 -19.45 4.85
C ASN A 77 4.26 -20.25 3.77
#